data_AF-A0A7V0L394-F1
#
_entry.id   AF-A0A7V0L394-F1
#
_cell.length_a   1.000
_cell.length_b   1.000
_cell.length_c   1.000
_cell.angle_alpha   90.00
_cell.angle_beta   90.00
_cell.angle_gamma   90.00
#
_symmetry.space_group_name_H-M   'P 1'
#
loop_
_entity.id
_entity.type
_entity.pdbx_description
1 polymer ?
#
loop_
_entity_poly.entity_id
_entity_poly.type
_entity_poly.pdbx_seq_one_letter_code
_entity_poly.pdbx_strand_id
1 'polypeptide(L)'
;MKSKAVMLLILLTWTAHSANAQTRKVYFTKPKITGVSEQQLVPNGYFESENARPEQTGKTDTLRILALRVSFKPDTISETTGNGTFQLVKNDSIIIDPPPHNRAYFQAQLVSLAHYYRSVSKGKLILTGDVYPYGQNDSYRLPHEMAYYNPNTTEAELDQRLSELLKDALTAAGAAGPIPANNYDVILIFHAGVGQDVSLDFDPSPRDIPSAFLNFDHLKKTIGKNDANFQGIPFEGINVKEALILPETEVQSTDVQIGLLGTMALMMGHQLGLPSLYDVKTGRSGIGKWGLMDQGSGNYSGLIPAQPCAWSKVFMGWEKPVELPPGTRVRVAASRAVSAPYIYKIPINSHEYFLIENRIHDFNGDGMAI
;
A
#
# COMPACT_ATOMS: atom_id res chain seq x y z
N MET A 1 -52.40 12.29 56.06
CA MET A 1 -52.05 11.30 55.01
C MET A 1 -50.55 11.13 54.97
N LYS A 2 -50.08 9.89 54.88
CA LYS A 2 -48.75 9.39 55.29
C LYS A 2 -47.61 9.86 54.38
N SER A 3 -46.48 10.25 54.97
CA SER A 3 -45.18 10.31 54.28
C SER A 3 -44.67 8.89 54.02
N LYS A 4 -44.12 8.66 52.84
CA LYS A 4 -43.32 7.46 52.54
C LYS A 4 -41.93 7.95 52.15
N ALA A 5 -40.98 7.80 53.08
CA ALA A 5 -39.58 7.78 52.75
C ALA A 5 -39.29 6.42 52.10
N VAL A 6 -38.73 6.43 50.88
CA VAL A 6 -38.15 5.24 50.25
C VAL A 6 -36.65 5.48 50.19
N MET A 7 -35.93 4.73 51.01
CA MET A 7 -34.48 4.65 51.04
C MET A 7 -34.03 3.80 49.85
N LEU A 8 -33.35 4.42 48.88
CA LEU A 8 -32.77 3.71 47.74
C LEU A 8 -31.45 3.07 48.18
N LEU A 9 -31.46 1.76 48.40
CA LEU A 9 -30.27 0.95 48.67
C LEU A 9 -29.62 0.59 47.33
N ILE A 10 -28.46 1.19 47.02
CA ILE A 10 -27.65 0.81 45.85
C ILE A 10 -26.76 -0.37 46.25
N LEU A 11 -27.13 -1.57 45.80
CA LEU A 11 -26.25 -2.75 45.82
C LEU A 11 -25.33 -2.68 44.60
N LEU A 12 -24.06 -2.37 44.82
CA LEU A 12 -22.98 -2.58 43.84
C LEU A 12 -22.53 -4.04 43.92
N THR A 13 -23.02 -4.88 43.01
CA THR A 13 -22.46 -6.22 42.79
C THR A 13 -21.21 -6.12 41.92
N TRP A 14 -20.05 -6.33 42.55
CA TRP A 14 -18.80 -6.57 41.84
C TRP A 14 -18.81 -7.98 41.25
N THR A 15 -19.02 -8.10 39.94
CA THR A 15 -18.60 -9.30 39.21
C THR A 15 -17.14 -9.11 38.81
N ALA A 16 -16.24 -9.79 39.52
CA ALA A 16 -14.85 -9.93 39.12
C ALA A 16 -14.79 -10.72 37.81
N HIS A 17 -14.69 -10.02 36.68
CA HIS A 17 -14.18 -10.62 35.46
C HIS A 17 -12.67 -10.71 35.60
N SER A 18 -12.17 -11.95 35.58
CA SER A 18 -10.76 -12.31 35.57
C SER A 18 -10.01 -11.49 34.51
N ALA A 19 -9.14 -10.60 34.97
CA ALA A 19 -8.13 -9.96 34.15
C ALA A 19 -7.09 -11.02 33.75
N ASN A 20 -7.37 -11.77 32.70
CA ASN A 20 -6.35 -12.54 31.99
C ASN A 20 -6.66 -12.60 30.50
N ALA A 21 -6.75 -11.42 29.89
CA ALA A 21 -6.48 -11.23 28.49
C ALA A 21 -5.54 -10.03 28.43
N GLN A 22 -4.23 -10.30 28.31
CA GLN A 22 -3.33 -9.30 27.77
C GLN A 22 -3.78 -9.07 26.32
N THR A 23 -4.77 -8.21 26.10
CA THR A 23 -4.96 -7.57 24.81
C THR A 23 -3.71 -6.75 24.56
N ARG A 24 -2.71 -7.35 23.91
CA ARG A 24 -1.65 -6.60 23.24
C ARG A 24 -2.37 -5.63 22.32
N LYS A 25 -2.32 -4.34 22.64
CA LYS A 25 -2.81 -3.32 21.74
C LYS A 25 -1.92 -3.38 20.51
N VAL A 26 -2.46 -3.89 19.40
CA VAL A 26 -1.86 -3.72 18.08
C VAL A 26 -1.97 -2.24 17.76
N TYR A 27 -0.90 -1.51 18.02
CA TYR A 27 -0.80 -0.13 17.60
C TYR A 27 -0.33 -0.13 16.14
N PHE A 28 -1.05 0.57 15.26
CA PHE A 28 -0.45 1.09 14.03
C PHE A 28 0.54 2.19 14.46
N THR A 29 1.68 1.80 15.02
CA THR A 29 2.74 2.73 15.38
C THR A 29 3.91 2.46 14.46
N LYS A 30 4.25 3.48 13.66
CA LYS A 30 5.32 3.54 12.67
C LYS A 30 5.14 2.53 11.52
N PRO A 31 4.65 2.96 10.35
CA PRO A 31 5.02 2.28 9.11
C PRO A 31 6.55 2.29 9.06
N LYS A 32 7.18 1.11 8.99
CA LYS A 32 8.63 1.00 8.79
C LYS A 32 8.94 1.17 7.30
N ILE A 33 8.36 2.21 6.70
CA ILE A 33 8.56 2.55 5.30
C ILE A 33 9.79 3.47 5.27
N THR A 34 10.99 2.88 5.35
CA THR A 34 12.26 3.60 5.30
C THR A 34 12.89 3.53 3.92
N GLY A 35 13.47 4.63 3.46
CA GLY A 35 14.32 4.67 2.25
C GLY A 35 13.53 4.74 0.95
N VAL A 36 13.31 3.60 0.30
CA VAL A 36 12.92 3.55 -1.12
C VAL A 36 11.52 4.10 -1.44
N SER A 37 10.60 4.10 -0.48
CA SER A 37 9.24 4.64 -0.66
C SER A 37 9.07 6.09 -0.15
N GLU A 38 10.18 6.81 0.08
CA GLU A 38 10.14 8.24 0.46
C GLU A 38 9.81 9.13 -0.74
N GLN A 39 8.56 9.13 -1.22
CA GLN A 39 8.09 10.21 -2.09
C GLN A 39 7.67 11.40 -1.22
N GLN A 40 8.61 12.30 -0.94
CA GLN A 40 8.30 13.59 -0.32
C GLN A 40 7.39 14.41 -1.22
N LEU A 41 6.59 15.31 -0.61
CA LEU A 41 5.94 16.40 -1.34
C LEU A 41 7.04 17.21 -2.05
N VAL A 42 7.22 16.96 -3.33
CA VAL A 42 8.24 17.65 -4.14
C VAL A 42 7.84 19.14 -4.25
N PRO A 43 8.82 20.07 -4.23
CA PRO A 43 8.54 21.48 -4.51
C PRO A 43 7.89 21.64 -5.89
N ASN A 44 7.01 22.63 -6.05
CA ASN A 44 6.19 22.86 -7.25
C ASN A 44 6.92 22.73 -8.61
N GLY A 45 8.23 23.00 -8.67
CA GLY A 45 9.02 22.94 -9.91
C GLY A 45 9.26 21.54 -10.50
N TYR A 46 9.08 20.45 -9.74
CA TYR A 46 9.15 19.09 -10.31
C TYR A 46 7.96 18.79 -11.26
N PHE A 47 6.86 19.50 -11.06
CA PHE A 47 5.61 19.37 -11.82
C PHE A 47 5.57 20.26 -13.07
N GLU A 48 6.61 21.08 -13.31
CA GLU A 48 6.82 21.80 -14.57
C GLU A 48 7.67 21.01 -15.57
N SER A 49 8.10 19.79 -15.22
CA SER A 49 8.94 18.95 -16.09
C SER A 49 8.14 18.16 -17.13
N GLU A 50 8.75 17.94 -18.30
CA GLU A 50 8.25 17.23 -19.50
C GLU A 50 7.76 15.78 -19.27
N ASN A 51 7.75 15.28 -18.03
CA ASN A 51 7.33 13.94 -17.64
C ASN A 51 5.90 13.86 -17.06
N ALA A 52 5.21 14.99 -16.83
CA ALA A 52 3.80 14.96 -16.46
C ALA A 52 2.96 14.47 -17.66
N ARG A 53 2.27 13.33 -17.51
CA ARG A 53 1.33 12.86 -18.55
C ARG A 53 0.25 13.95 -18.74
N PRO A 54 0.05 14.46 -19.97
CA PRO A 54 -0.95 15.50 -20.19
C PRO A 54 -2.36 14.98 -19.84
N GLU A 55 -3.13 15.82 -19.16
CA GLU A 55 -4.51 15.54 -18.75
C GLU A 55 -5.40 15.28 -19.99
N GLN A 56 -5.63 14.00 -20.33
CA GLN A 56 -6.60 13.65 -21.37
C GLN A 56 -8.00 13.54 -20.76
N THR A 57 -8.68 14.68 -20.69
CA THR A 57 -10.06 14.75 -20.21
C THR A 57 -10.98 13.78 -20.98
N GLY A 58 -11.62 12.86 -20.26
CA GLY A 58 -12.64 11.95 -20.81
C GLY A 58 -12.18 10.59 -21.31
N LYS A 59 -10.87 10.26 -21.27
CA LYS A 59 -10.38 8.90 -21.55
C LYS A 59 -10.11 8.13 -20.26
N THR A 60 -10.54 6.88 -20.24
CA THR A 60 -10.14 5.90 -19.24
C THR A 60 -8.67 5.52 -19.49
N ASP A 61 -7.80 5.76 -18.52
CA ASP A 61 -6.42 5.28 -18.56
C ASP A 61 -6.38 3.82 -18.10
N THR A 62 -5.64 2.98 -18.82
CA THR A 62 -5.51 1.55 -18.51
C THR A 62 -4.04 1.24 -18.31
N LEU A 63 -3.69 0.81 -17.09
CA LEU A 63 -2.35 0.35 -16.78
C LEU A 63 -2.33 -1.17 -16.66
N ARG A 64 -1.28 -1.78 -17.22
CA ARG A 64 -1.03 -3.21 -17.20
C ARG A 64 0.11 -3.54 -16.24
N ILE A 65 -0.14 -4.41 -15.28
CA ILE A 65 0.83 -4.85 -14.26
C ILE A 65 1.44 -6.18 -14.69
N LEU A 66 2.77 -6.22 -14.81
CA LEU A 66 3.55 -7.45 -14.87
C LEU A 66 3.96 -7.83 -13.45
N ALA A 67 3.26 -8.81 -12.87
CA ALA A 67 3.60 -9.33 -11.56
C ALA A 67 4.49 -10.58 -11.67
N LEU A 68 5.65 -10.57 -11.02
CA LEU A 68 6.58 -11.70 -10.95
C LEU A 68 6.55 -12.29 -9.54
N ARG A 69 6.25 -13.59 -9.42
CA ARG A 69 6.39 -14.34 -8.18
C ARG A 69 7.82 -14.83 -8.03
N VAL A 70 8.48 -14.40 -6.97
CA VAL A 70 9.87 -14.75 -6.68
C VAL A 70 9.98 -15.43 -5.33
N SER A 71 10.98 -16.27 -5.23
CA SER A 71 11.26 -17.08 -4.04
C SER A 71 12.76 -17.16 -3.85
N PHE A 72 13.23 -17.37 -2.63
CA PHE A 72 14.63 -17.22 -2.26
C PHE A 72 15.34 -18.57 -2.14
N LYS A 73 16.66 -18.62 -2.18
CA LYS A 73 17.37 -19.85 -1.81
C LYS A 73 16.87 -20.30 -0.42
N PRO A 74 16.37 -21.54 -0.25
CA PRO A 74 15.81 -21.95 1.02
C PRO A 74 16.84 -22.01 2.13
N ASP A 75 16.42 -21.63 3.33
CA ASP A 75 17.25 -21.61 4.53
C ASP A 75 16.42 -22.02 5.76
N THR A 76 17.07 -21.96 6.93
CA THR A 76 16.45 -22.28 8.23
C THR A 76 16.74 -21.19 9.27
N ILE A 77 17.05 -19.97 8.83
CA ILE A 77 17.38 -18.88 9.76
C ILE A 77 16.11 -18.40 10.44
N SER A 78 16.18 -18.11 11.73
CA SER A 78 15.00 -17.72 12.51
C SER A 78 14.66 -16.24 12.40
N GLU A 79 15.57 -15.42 11.89
CA GLU A 79 15.40 -13.97 11.76
C GLU A 79 14.58 -13.57 10.53
N THR A 80 14.05 -14.54 9.81
CA THR A 80 13.10 -14.39 8.71
C THR A 80 11.91 -15.32 8.90
N THR A 81 10.73 -14.93 8.46
CA THR A 81 9.54 -15.76 8.51
C THR A 81 9.52 -16.74 7.33
N GLY A 82 9.37 -18.03 7.65
CA GLY A 82 9.37 -19.10 6.65
C GLY A 82 10.79 -19.52 6.25
N ASN A 83 10.92 -20.13 5.08
CA ASN A 83 12.18 -20.67 4.56
C ASN A 83 12.53 -20.10 3.18
N GLY A 84 12.00 -18.92 2.84
CA GLY A 84 12.17 -18.32 1.51
C GLY A 84 11.35 -18.97 0.39
N THR A 85 10.37 -19.83 0.70
CA THR A 85 9.43 -20.42 -0.27
C THR A 85 7.99 -20.05 0.03
N PHE A 86 7.13 -20.01 -1.00
CA PHE A 86 5.72 -19.65 -0.84
C PHE A 86 4.96 -20.69 -0.01
N GLN A 87 4.00 -20.24 0.79
CA GLN A 87 3.08 -21.14 1.50
C GLN A 87 2.05 -21.75 0.56
N LEU A 88 2.36 -22.93 0.03
CA LEU A 88 1.51 -23.63 -0.95
C LEU A 88 0.56 -24.68 -0.32
N VAL A 89 0.70 -24.93 0.97
CA VAL A 89 -0.18 -25.86 1.70
C VAL A 89 -1.41 -25.09 2.15
N LYS A 90 -2.60 -25.63 1.83
CA LYS A 90 -3.88 -25.04 2.22
C LYS A 90 -3.97 -24.92 3.75
N ASN A 91 -4.45 -23.78 4.23
CA ASN A 91 -4.82 -23.58 5.63
C ASN A 91 -6.34 -23.38 5.72
N ASP A 92 -7.03 -24.26 6.45
CA ASP A 92 -8.49 -24.20 6.65
C ASP A 92 -8.90 -23.29 7.82
N SER A 93 -7.93 -22.65 8.49
CA SER A 93 -8.21 -21.68 9.56
C SER A 93 -8.86 -20.42 9.00
N ILE A 94 -9.73 -19.79 9.80
CA ILE A 94 -10.32 -18.49 9.46
C ILE A 94 -9.28 -17.42 9.77
N ILE A 95 -8.43 -17.13 8.79
CA ILE A 95 -7.43 -16.05 8.82
C ILE A 95 -7.58 -15.18 7.58
N ILE A 96 -7.06 -13.95 7.65
CA ILE A 96 -6.91 -13.09 6.48
C ILE A 96 -5.91 -13.72 5.51
N ASP A 97 -6.19 -13.62 4.21
CA ASP A 97 -5.32 -14.08 3.12
C ASP A 97 -4.70 -15.48 3.36
N PRO A 98 -5.53 -16.53 3.58
CA PRO A 98 -5.03 -17.87 3.89
C PRO A 98 -4.31 -18.50 2.69
N PRO A 99 -3.25 -19.31 2.92
CA PRO A 99 -2.64 -20.09 1.86
C PRO A 99 -3.62 -21.16 1.32
N PRO A 100 -3.48 -21.61 0.06
CA PRO A 100 -2.24 -21.57 -0.72
C PRO A 100 -1.98 -20.22 -1.43
N HIS A 101 -0.80 -19.64 -1.19
CA HIS A 101 -0.28 -18.43 -1.87
C HIS A 101 0.33 -18.77 -3.22
N ASN A 102 -0.52 -19.33 -4.07
CA ASN A 102 -0.20 -19.75 -5.43
C ASN A 102 -0.56 -18.64 -6.45
N ARG A 103 -0.39 -18.90 -7.74
CA ARG A 103 -0.67 -17.91 -8.79
C ARG A 103 -2.10 -17.35 -8.73
N ALA A 104 -3.10 -18.21 -8.47
CA ALA A 104 -4.49 -17.77 -8.40
C ALA A 104 -4.74 -16.81 -7.23
N TYR A 105 -4.07 -17.01 -6.09
CA TYR A 105 -4.11 -16.09 -4.96
C TYR A 105 -3.64 -14.68 -5.37
N PHE A 106 -2.46 -14.57 -5.98
CA PHE A 106 -1.95 -13.27 -6.42
C PHE A 106 -2.77 -12.64 -7.56
N GLN A 107 -3.38 -13.44 -8.43
CA GLN A 107 -4.34 -12.93 -9.42
C GLN A 107 -5.57 -12.32 -8.74
N ALA A 108 -6.09 -12.95 -7.68
CA ALA A 108 -7.20 -12.40 -6.90
C ALA A 108 -6.80 -11.08 -6.21
N GLN A 109 -5.57 -10.98 -5.68
CA GLN A 109 -5.06 -9.73 -5.12
C GLN A 109 -4.99 -8.60 -6.15
N LEU A 110 -4.52 -8.88 -7.38
CA LEU A 110 -4.53 -7.90 -8.47
C LEU A 110 -5.95 -7.46 -8.86
N VAL A 111 -6.91 -8.39 -8.85
CA VAL A 111 -8.33 -8.08 -9.11
C VAL A 111 -8.89 -7.17 -8.02
N SER A 112 -8.61 -7.44 -6.74
CA SER A 112 -8.99 -6.58 -5.61
C SER A 112 -8.40 -5.17 -5.74
N LEU A 113 -7.11 -5.07 -6.08
CA LEU A 113 -6.44 -3.78 -6.33
C LEU A 113 -7.10 -3.03 -7.49
N ALA A 114 -7.41 -3.72 -8.60
CA ALA A 114 -8.10 -3.13 -9.74
C ALA A 114 -9.50 -2.62 -9.38
N HIS A 115 -10.25 -3.36 -8.56
CA HIS A 115 -11.55 -2.90 -8.06
C HIS A 115 -11.43 -1.66 -7.18
N TYR A 116 -10.44 -1.64 -6.27
CA TYR A 116 -10.16 -0.48 -5.44
C TYR A 116 -9.90 0.77 -6.29
N TYR A 117 -8.94 0.72 -7.23
CA TYR A 117 -8.59 1.87 -8.06
C TYR A 117 -9.70 2.30 -9.03
N ARG A 118 -10.42 1.34 -9.61
CA ARG A 118 -11.59 1.63 -10.44
C ARG A 118 -12.66 2.37 -9.64
N SER A 119 -12.88 1.98 -8.38
CA SER A 119 -13.85 2.61 -7.49
C SER A 119 -13.43 4.05 -7.13
N VAL A 120 -12.21 4.23 -6.60
CA VAL A 120 -11.76 5.55 -6.10
C VAL A 120 -11.49 6.56 -7.22
N SER A 121 -11.20 6.10 -8.44
CA SER A 121 -11.05 6.95 -9.63
C SER A 121 -12.36 7.15 -10.41
N LYS A 122 -13.47 6.53 -9.98
CA LYS A 122 -14.76 6.53 -10.70
C LYS A 122 -14.64 6.03 -12.15
N GLY A 123 -13.83 5.00 -12.37
CA GLY A 123 -13.60 4.37 -13.67
C GLY A 123 -12.65 5.13 -14.60
N LYS A 124 -11.98 6.18 -14.11
CA LYS A 124 -10.95 6.89 -14.87
C LYS A 124 -9.63 6.14 -14.95
N LEU A 125 -9.33 5.30 -13.95
CA LEU A 125 -8.20 4.38 -13.94
C LEU A 125 -8.70 2.93 -13.93
N ILE A 126 -8.20 2.14 -14.87
CA ILE A 126 -8.40 0.70 -14.94
C ILE A 126 -7.04 0.02 -14.79
N LEU A 127 -6.95 -0.91 -13.85
CA LEU A 127 -5.79 -1.77 -13.71
C LEU A 127 -6.13 -3.16 -14.26
N THR A 128 -5.18 -3.73 -14.97
CA THR A 128 -5.17 -5.15 -15.35
C THR A 128 -3.78 -5.70 -15.09
N GLY A 129 -3.62 -7.02 -15.05
CA GLY A 129 -2.28 -7.56 -14.88
C GLY A 129 -2.22 -9.07 -14.98
N ASP A 130 -1.01 -9.56 -15.15
CA ASP A 130 -0.68 -10.97 -15.25
C ASP A 130 0.34 -11.34 -14.18
N VAL A 131 0.18 -12.55 -13.63
CA VAL A 131 1.12 -13.12 -12.66
C VAL A 131 1.96 -14.19 -13.36
N TYR A 132 3.28 -14.02 -13.32
CA TYR A 132 4.29 -14.93 -13.83
C TYR A 132 5.09 -15.58 -12.70
N PRO A 133 5.60 -16.80 -12.89
CA PRO A 133 5.36 -17.69 -14.04
C PRO A 133 3.89 -18.18 -14.09
N TYR A 134 3.47 -18.73 -15.23
CA TYR A 134 2.08 -19.19 -15.42
C TYR A 134 1.73 -20.46 -14.64
N GLY A 135 2.73 -21.24 -14.22
CA GLY A 135 2.51 -22.43 -13.41
C GLY A 135 1.90 -22.07 -12.06
N GLN A 136 0.91 -22.86 -11.64
CA GLN A 136 0.10 -22.52 -10.47
C GLN A 136 0.94 -22.35 -9.21
N ASN A 137 1.90 -23.23 -8.98
CA ASN A 137 2.75 -23.24 -7.79
C ASN A 137 4.17 -22.74 -8.06
N ASP A 138 4.45 -22.33 -9.30
CA ASP A 138 5.81 -21.99 -9.74
C ASP A 138 6.20 -20.57 -9.31
N SER A 139 7.50 -20.36 -9.13
CA SER A 139 8.10 -19.07 -8.83
C SER A 139 9.51 -19.00 -9.39
N TYR A 140 10.01 -17.80 -9.67
CA TYR A 140 11.42 -17.61 -10.03
C TYR A 140 12.28 -17.67 -8.77
N ARG A 141 13.29 -18.55 -8.77
CA ARG A 141 14.21 -18.70 -7.63
C ARG A 141 15.35 -17.69 -7.76
N LEU A 142 15.47 -16.81 -6.78
CA LEU A 142 16.57 -15.86 -6.67
C LEU A 142 17.85 -16.54 -6.16
N PRO A 143 19.04 -16.00 -6.47
CA PRO A 143 20.32 -16.63 -6.12
C PRO A 143 20.64 -16.62 -4.62
N HIS A 144 20.02 -15.72 -3.85
CA HIS A 144 20.31 -15.51 -2.44
C HIS A 144 19.14 -15.88 -1.52
N GLU A 145 19.46 -16.09 -0.24
CA GLU A 145 18.52 -16.30 0.87
C GLU A 145 17.78 -15.00 1.20
N MET A 146 16.62 -15.06 1.85
CA MET A 146 15.79 -13.87 2.05
C MET A 146 16.51 -12.76 2.84
N ALA A 147 17.27 -13.14 3.88
CA ALA A 147 18.06 -12.22 4.70
C ALA A 147 19.20 -11.50 3.97
N TYR A 148 19.58 -11.94 2.77
CA TYR A 148 20.49 -11.16 1.93
C TYR A 148 19.84 -9.85 1.49
N TYR A 149 18.55 -9.91 1.14
CA TYR A 149 17.82 -8.78 0.57
C TYR A 149 17.30 -7.81 1.64
N ASN A 150 17.21 -8.25 2.89
CA ASN A 150 17.12 -7.36 4.05
C ASN A 150 18.12 -7.79 5.14
N PRO A 151 19.34 -7.22 5.15
CA PRO A 151 20.34 -7.53 6.17
C PRO A 151 20.00 -6.91 7.54
N ASN A 152 18.99 -6.03 7.61
CA ASN A 152 18.58 -5.29 8.81
C ASN A 152 19.73 -4.50 9.47
N THR A 153 20.47 -3.76 8.64
CA THR A 153 21.65 -2.98 9.04
C THR A 153 21.40 -1.48 8.94
N THR A 154 21.52 -0.91 7.73
CA THR A 154 21.36 0.52 7.43
C THR A 154 20.38 0.72 6.28
N GLU A 155 19.72 1.88 6.23
CA GLU A 155 18.80 2.22 5.14
C GLU A 155 19.49 2.19 3.77
N ALA A 156 20.72 2.70 3.68
CA ALA A 156 21.48 2.69 2.43
C ALA A 156 21.80 1.26 1.95
N GLU A 157 22.07 0.34 2.87
CA GLU A 157 22.26 -1.07 2.52
C GLU A 157 20.93 -1.71 2.12
N LEU A 158 19.84 -1.45 2.85
CA LEU A 158 18.50 -1.93 2.48
C LEU A 158 18.10 -1.45 1.07
N ASP A 159 18.24 -0.17 0.76
CA ASP A 159 17.94 0.39 -0.57
C ASP A 159 18.71 -0.34 -1.68
N GLN A 160 20.00 -0.59 -1.44
CA GLN A 160 20.87 -1.35 -2.37
C GLN A 160 20.33 -2.77 -2.55
N ARG A 161 19.99 -3.45 -1.46
CA ARG A 161 19.53 -4.85 -1.47
C ARG A 161 18.16 -5.03 -2.10
N LEU A 162 17.23 -4.10 -1.88
CA LEU A 162 15.92 -4.11 -2.55
C LEU A 162 16.07 -3.87 -4.06
N SER A 163 17.01 -3.02 -4.47
CA SER A 163 17.32 -2.83 -5.89
C SER A 163 17.97 -4.07 -6.52
N GLU A 164 18.80 -4.79 -5.76
CA GLU A 164 19.36 -6.09 -6.15
C GLU A 164 18.28 -7.16 -6.26
N LEU A 165 17.30 -7.18 -5.35
CA LEU A 165 16.13 -8.07 -5.43
C LEU A 165 15.39 -7.90 -6.76
N LEU A 166 15.07 -6.65 -7.14
CA LEU A 166 14.44 -6.36 -8.42
C LEU A 166 15.29 -6.86 -9.59
N LYS A 167 16.59 -6.56 -9.58
CA LYS A 167 17.50 -6.99 -10.65
C LYS A 167 17.57 -8.52 -10.77
N ASP A 168 17.67 -9.22 -9.66
CA ASP A 168 17.73 -10.68 -9.63
C ASP A 168 16.42 -11.31 -10.07
N ALA A 169 15.28 -10.71 -9.68
CA ALA A 169 13.96 -11.13 -10.13
C ALA A 169 13.80 -11.04 -11.65
N LEU A 170 14.19 -9.89 -12.24
CA LEU A 170 14.15 -9.69 -13.68
C LEU A 170 15.11 -10.65 -14.42
N THR A 171 16.30 -10.86 -13.87
CA THR A 171 17.30 -11.79 -14.42
C THR A 171 16.78 -13.23 -14.42
N ALA A 172 16.22 -13.69 -13.29
CA ALA A 172 15.68 -15.04 -13.16
C ALA A 172 14.46 -15.26 -14.08
N ALA A 173 13.59 -14.24 -14.20
CA ALA A 173 12.44 -14.30 -15.08
C ALA A 173 12.83 -14.38 -16.57
N GLY A 174 13.76 -13.52 -17.03
CA GLY A 174 14.24 -13.54 -18.41
C GLY A 174 15.02 -14.81 -18.76
N ALA A 175 15.75 -15.39 -17.80
CA ALA A 175 16.44 -16.66 -18.00
C ALA A 175 15.49 -17.86 -18.14
N ALA A 176 14.28 -17.79 -17.56
CA ALA A 176 13.28 -18.85 -17.63
C ALA A 176 12.51 -18.88 -18.96
N GLY A 177 12.48 -17.77 -19.68
CA GLY A 177 11.86 -17.65 -21.00
C GLY A 177 11.40 -16.23 -21.32
N PRO A 178 11.03 -15.97 -22.58
CA PRO A 178 10.63 -14.65 -23.01
C PRO A 178 9.34 -14.19 -22.32
N ILE A 179 9.34 -12.96 -21.84
CA ILE A 179 8.15 -12.29 -21.27
C ILE A 179 7.92 -11.03 -22.11
N PRO A 180 6.70 -10.77 -22.62
CA PRO A 180 6.43 -9.61 -23.45
C PRO A 180 6.34 -8.33 -22.61
N ALA A 181 7.44 -7.91 -21.98
CA ALA A 181 7.50 -6.83 -20.99
C ALA A 181 7.02 -5.48 -21.56
N ASN A 182 7.21 -5.23 -22.86
CA ASN A 182 6.69 -4.05 -23.57
C ASN A 182 5.15 -3.89 -23.51
N ASN A 183 4.40 -4.93 -23.12
CA ASN A 183 2.95 -4.87 -22.97
C ASN A 183 2.47 -4.39 -21.60
N TYR A 184 3.40 -4.09 -20.69
CA TYR A 184 3.11 -3.75 -19.30
C TYR A 184 3.69 -2.38 -18.92
N ASP A 185 2.95 -1.66 -18.09
CA ASP A 185 3.29 -0.32 -17.60
C ASP A 185 3.92 -0.35 -16.22
N VAL A 186 3.59 -1.36 -15.40
CA VAL A 186 3.99 -1.48 -14.00
C VAL A 186 4.67 -2.81 -13.78
N ILE A 187 5.85 -2.80 -13.17
CA ILE A 187 6.54 -4.00 -12.70
C ILE A 187 6.21 -4.20 -11.22
N LEU A 188 5.76 -5.39 -10.87
CA LEU A 188 5.44 -5.78 -9.49
C LEU A 188 6.15 -7.09 -9.16
N ILE A 189 6.86 -7.13 -8.05
CA ILE A 189 7.48 -8.34 -7.51
C ILE A 189 6.69 -8.78 -6.29
N PHE A 190 6.11 -9.98 -6.34
CA PHE A 190 5.64 -10.68 -5.15
C PHE A 190 6.73 -11.62 -4.66
N HIS A 191 7.24 -11.42 -3.44
CA HIS A 191 8.24 -12.30 -2.86
C HIS A 191 7.62 -13.28 -1.86
N ALA A 192 8.22 -14.47 -1.72
CA ALA A 192 7.86 -15.42 -0.67
C ALA A 192 8.17 -14.85 0.73
N GLY A 193 7.44 -15.30 1.75
CA GLY A 193 7.60 -14.82 3.12
C GLY A 193 6.80 -13.56 3.43
N VAL A 194 6.85 -13.15 4.69
CA VAL A 194 6.00 -12.10 5.27
C VAL A 194 6.64 -10.72 5.11
N GLY A 195 5.80 -9.68 4.99
CA GLY A 195 6.23 -8.28 4.95
C GLY A 195 6.71 -7.76 6.31
N GLN A 196 7.73 -6.90 6.28
CA GLN A 196 8.21 -6.15 7.45
C GLN A 196 7.51 -4.78 7.60
N ASP A 197 6.27 -4.66 7.14
CA ASP A 197 5.55 -3.39 7.04
C ASP A 197 4.91 -2.94 8.36
N VAL A 198 4.82 -3.86 9.33
CA VAL A 198 4.24 -3.63 10.65
C VAL A 198 5.34 -3.57 11.70
N SER A 199 5.34 -2.51 12.51
CA SER A 199 6.23 -2.45 13.67
C SER A 199 5.63 -3.23 14.83
N LEU A 200 6.40 -4.18 15.37
CA LEU A 200 6.09 -4.91 16.59
C LEU A 200 6.97 -4.44 17.76
N ASP A 201 6.48 -4.61 19.00
CA ASP A 201 7.28 -4.36 20.21
C ASP A 201 8.51 -5.30 20.29
N PHE A 202 8.35 -6.52 19.79
CA PHE A 202 9.42 -7.47 19.56
C PHE A 202 9.20 -8.07 18.17
N ASP A 203 10.14 -7.81 17.26
CA ASP A 203 10.13 -8.32 15.89
C ASP A 203 10.96 -9.62 15.86
N PRO A 204 10.30 -10.80 15.79
CA PRO A 204 11.01 -12.08 15.76
C PRO A 204 11.73 -12.32 14.42
N SER A 205 11.33 -11.63 13.36
CA SER A 205 11.81 -11.82 12.00
C SER A 205 12.32 -10.50 11.41
N PRO A 206 13.35 -9.87 12.03
CA PRO A 206 13.79 -8.53 11.67
C PRO A 206 14.40 -8.42 10.27
N ARG A 207 14.64 -9.55 9.58
CA ARG A 207 15.16 -9.63 8.21
C ARG A 207 14.09 -10.01 7.18
N ASP A 208 12.81 -10.01 7.57
CA ASP A 208 11.71 -10.01 6.60
C ASP A 208 11.79 -8.78 5.70
N ILE A 209 11.38 -8.90 4.45
CA ILE A 209 11.57 -7.83 3.47
C ILE A 209 10.39 -6.84 3.59
N PRO A 210 10.64 -5.53 3.74
CA PRO A 210 9.57 -4.54 3.74
C PRO A 210 9.02 -4.34 2.33
N SER A 211 7.74 -3.99 2.23
CA SER A 211 7.16 -3.55 0.97
C SER A 211 7.79 -2.23 0.52
N ALA A 212 8.04 -2.10 -0.78
CA ALA A 212 8.77 -0.96 -1.32
C ALA A 212 8.28 -0.53 -2.70
N PHE A 213 8.33 0.77 -2.94
CA PHE A 213 8.30 1.35 -4.28
C PHE A 213 9.72 1.78 -4.67
N LEU A 214 10.30 1.15 -5.68
CA LEU A 214 11.59 1.55 -6.24
C LEU A 214 11.35 2.56 -7.36
N ASN A 215 11.95 3.75 -7.26
CA ASN A 215 11.90 4.76 -8.32
C ASN A 215 13.23 4.82 -9.09
N PHE A 216 13.24 5.60 -10.18
CA PHE A 216 14.41 5.70 -11.05
C PHE A 216 15.64 6.26 -10.32
N ASP A 217 15.47 7.26 -9.45
CA ASP A 217 16.57 7.87 -8.71
C ASP A 217 17.22 6.88 -7.73
N HIS A 218 16.40 6.06 -7.06
CA HIS A 218 16.88 4.97 -6.22
C HIS A 218 17.68 3.95 -7.04
N LEU A 219 17.12 3.45 -8.14
CA LEU A 219 17.83 2.50 -9.02
C LEU A 219 19.12 3.07 -9.61
N LYS A 220 19.11 4.35 -9.98
CA LYS A 220 20.29 5.06 -10.48
C LYS A 220 21.35 5.19 -9.41
N LYS A 221 20.98 5.54 -8.17
CA LYS A 221 21.91 5.66 -7.04
C LYS A 221 22.53 4.31 -6.66
N THR A 222 21.74 3.25 -6.63
CA THR A 222 22.14 1.91 -6.19
C THR A 222 22.81 1.12 -7.31
N ILE A 223 22.02 0.48 -8.17
CA ILE A 223 22.46 -0.41 -9.25
C ILE A 223 23.20 0.38 -10.34
N GLY A 224 22.71 1.58 -10.65
CA GLY A 224 23.32 2.48 -11.62
C GLY A 224 24.57 3.20 -11.11
N LYS A 225 24.87 3.15 -9.80
CA LYS A 225 26.03 3.81 -9.17
C LYS A 225 26.20 5.29 -9.53
N ASN A 226 25.08 6.01 -9.65
CA ASN A 226 24.98 7.40 -10.10
C ASN A 226 25.49 7.67 -11.52
N ASP A 227 25.57 6.65 -12.38
CA ASP A 227 25.92 6.83 -13.79
C ASP A 227 24.89 7.74 -14.48
N ALA A 228 25.37 8.83 -15.08
CA ALA A 228 24.55 9.79 -15.83
C ALA A 228 23.82 9.14 -17.01
N ASN A 229 24.37 8.06 -17.57
CA ASN A 229 23.80 7.32 -18.70
C ASN A 229 22.95 6.12 -18.28
N PHE A 230 22.72 5.90 -16.98
CA PHE A 230 21.85 4.83 -16.52
C PHE A 230 20.43 5.04 -17.08
N GLN A 231 19.89 4.03 -17.77
CA GLN A 231 18.56 4.13 -18.40
C GLN A 231 17.48 3.32 -17.68
N GLY A 232 17.85 2.57 -16.64
CA GLY A 232 17.02 1.56 -15.95
C GLY A 232 17.68 0.19 -16.01
N ILE A 233 17.05 -0.81 -15.38
CA ILE A 233 17.49 -2.21 -15.42
C ILE A 233 16.98 -2.84 -16.72
N PRO A 234 17.85 -3.32 -17.62
CA PRO A 234 17.41 -3.95 -18.87
C PRO A 234 16.62 -5.23 -18.59
N PHE A 235 15.47 -5.40 -19.24
CA PHE A 235 14.64 -6.59 -19.13
C PHE A 235 13.76 -6.73 -20.38
N GLU A 236 13.91 -7.82 -21.15
CA GLU A 236 13.02 -8.18 -22.27
C GLU A 236 12.69 -7.01 -23.23
N GLY A 237 13.70 -6.20 -23.57
CA GLY A 237 13.59 -5.08 -24.51
C GLY A 237 13.11 -3.76 -23.92
N ILE A 238 12.81 -3.69 -22.62
CA ILE A 238 12.57 -2.44 -21.89
C ILE A 238 13.72 -2.14 -20.93
N ASN A 239 13.80 -0.89 -20.47
CA ASN A 239 14.58 -0.51 -19.30
C ASN A 239 13.61 -0.24 -18.14
N VAL A 240 13.60 -1.12 -17.15
CA VAL A 240 12.77 -0.99 -15.94
C VAL A 240 13.31 0.15 -15.10
N LYS A 241 12.50 1.18 -14.89
CA LYS A 241 12.85 2.39 -14.13
C LYS A 241 12.20 2.45 -12.77
N GLU A 242 11.11 1.71 -12.59
CA GLU A 242 10.30 1.70 -11.38
C GLU A 242 9.75 0.30 -11.16
N ALA A 243 9.56 -0.09 -9.90
CA ALA A 243 8.89 -1.34 -9.56
C ALA A 243 8.30 -1.30 -8.16
N LEU A 244 7.30 -2.14 -7.93
CA LEU A 244 6.76 -2.45 -6.61
C LEU A 244 7.38 -3.76 -6.10
N ILE A 245 7.68 -3.85 -4.81
CA ILE A 245 8.02 -5.07 -4.09
C ILE A 245 6.99 -5.24 -2.99
N LEU A 246 6.32 -6.40 -2.97
CA LEU A 246 5.29 -6.76 -2.01
C LEU A 246 5.48 -8.21 -1.55
N PRO A 247 5.14 -8.55 -0.29
CA PRO A 247 5.28 -9.89 0.26
C PRO A 247 4.18 -10.85 -0.22
N GLU A 248 4.29 -12.11 0.19
CA GLU A 248 3.20 -13.08 -0.02
C GLU A 248 1.98 -12.74 0.84
N THR A 249 2.24 -12.24 2.04
CA THR A 249 1.25 -11.89 3.06
C THR A 249 1.83 -10.88 4.05
N GLU A 250 0.94 -10.14 4.70
CA GLU A 250 1.23 -9.25 5.83
C GLU A 250 0.84 -9.90 7.17
N VAL A 251 0.38 -11.16 7.13
CA VAL A 251 0.00 -11.93 8.30
C VAL A 251 1.24 -12.51 8.97
N GLN A 252 1.73 -11.82 10.00
CA GLN A 252 2.90 -12.24 10.78
C GLN A 252 2.55 -13.28 11.86
N SER A 253 1.33 -13.24 12.41
CA SER A 253 0.87 -14.18 13.43
C SER A 253 -0.67 -14.21 13.53
N THR A 254 -1.21 -15.07 14.39
CA THR A 254 -2.66 -15.09 14.68
C THR A 254 -3.18 -13.76 15.23
N ASP A 255 -2.33 -12.99 15.91
CA ASP A 255 -2.69 -11.72 16.55
C ASP A 255 -2.44 -10.51 15.64
N VAL A 256 -1.62 -10.69 14.59
CA VAL A 256 -1.26 -9.65 13.63
C VAL A 256 -1.64 -10.12 12.24
N GLN A 257 -2.90 -9.88 11.90
CA GLN A 257 -3.48 -10.21 10.61
C GLN A 257 -3.81 -8.92 9.87
N ILE A 258 -3.03 -8.62 8.84
CA ILE A 258 -3.26 -7.50 7.94
C ILE A 258 -3.47 -8.05 6.53
N GLY A 259 -4.47 -7.53 5.83
CA GLY A 259 -4.74 -7.85 4.44
C GLY A 259 -3.79 -7.13 3.52
N LEU A 260 -3.29 -7.85 2.51
CA LEU A 260 -2.28 -7.34 1.58
C LEU A 260 -2.80 -6.16 0.74
N LEU A 261 -4.12 -6.07 0.52
CA LEU A 261 -4.76 -5.03 -0.30
C LEU A 261 -4.39 -3.60 0.15
N GLY A 262 -4.32 -3.36 1.46
CA GLY A 262 -3.95 -2.05 2.00
C GLY A 262 -2.57 -1.60 1.60
N THR A 263 -1.58 -2.46 1.79
CA THR A 263 -0.20 -2.20 1.39
C THR A 263 -0.09 -2.07 -0.14
N MET A 264 -0.78 -2.94 -0.89
CA MET A 264 -0.82 -2.86 -2.36
C MET A 264 -1.40 -1.53 -2.86
N ALA A 265 -2.49 -1.06 -2.24
CA ALA A 265 -3.10 0.21 -2.58
C ALA A 265 -2.16 1.38 -2.24
N LEU A 266 -1.46 1.36 -1.10
CA LEU A 266 -0.50 2.40 -0.78
C LEU A 266 0.66 2.45 -1.80
N MET A 267 1.26 1.28 -2.10
CA MET A 267 2.39 1.18 -3.03
C MET A 267 2.00 1.59 -4.45
N MET A 268 0.84 1.13 -4.94
CA MET A 268 0.33 1.57 -6.24
C MET A 268 0.05 3.09 -6.26
N GLY A 269 -0.27 3.69 -5.11
CA GLY A 269 -0.40 5.15 -4.99
C GLY A 269 0.91 5.85 -5.36
N HIS A 270 2.03 5.39 -4.81
CA HIS A 270 3.37 5.88 -5.16
C HIS A 270 3.72 5.65 -6.64
N GLN A 271 3.38 4.47 -7.17
CA GLN A 271 3.56 4.14 -8.60
C GLN A 271 2.77 5.09 -9.52
N LEU A 272 1.63 5.61 -9.06
CA LEU A 272 0.83 6.60 -9.78
C LEU A 272 1.34 8.05 -9.61
N GLY A 273 2.37 8.25 -8.77
CA GLY A 273 2.97 9.56 -8.48
C GLY A 273 2.36 10.29 -7.28
N LEU A 274 1.55 9.62 -6.45
CA LEU A 274 1.06 10.21 -5.21
C LEU A 274 2.15 10.18 -4.12
N PRO A 275 2.51 11.34 -3.54
CA PRO A 275 3.49 11.39 -2.47
C PRO A 275 2.92 10.86 -1.15
N SER A 276 3.82 10.53 -0.23
CA SER A 276 3.47 10.26 1.16
C SER A 276 2.90 11.52 1.82
N LEU A 277 1.78 11.37 2.51
CA LEU A 277 1.12 12.43 3.28
C LEU A 277 1.33 12.28 4.81
N TYR A 278 2.22 11.36 5.19
CA TYR A 278 2.85 11.28 6.50
C TYR A 278 4.30 11.80 6.42
N ASP A 279 4.88 12.13 7.56
CA ASP A 279 6.30 12.47 7.65
C ASP A 279 7.13 11.19 7.43
N VAL A 280 7.78 11.10 6.28
CA VAL A 280 8.57 9.92 5.90
C VAL A 280 9.80 9.67 6.77
N LYS A 281 10.34 10.71 7.43
CA LYS A 281 11.50 10.57 8.33
C LYS A 281 11.10 10.10 9.72
N THR A 282 9.98 10.61 10.23
CA THR A 282 9.54 10.31 11.60
C THR A 282 8.44 9.26 11.68
N GLY A 283 7.81 8.92 10.56
CA GLY A 283 6.62 8.08 10.47
C GLY A 283 5.36 8.74 11.05
N ARG A 284 5.41 10.03 11.39
CA ARG A 284 4.27 10.73 12.01
C ARG A 284 3.20 10.99 10.96
N SER A 285 1.99 10.56 11.29
CA SER A 285 0.82 10.80 10.45
C SER A 285 0.53 12.29 10.28
N GLY A 286 0.22 12.69 9.06
CA GLY A 286 -0.20 14.04 8.71
C GLY A 286 -1.72 14.16 8.54
N ILE A 287 -2.33 13.24 7.77
CA ILE A 287 -3.78 13.23 7.48
C ILE A 287 -4.53 12.06 8.14
N GLY A 288 -3.82 11.16 8.82
CA GLY A 288 -4.43 10.07 9.58
C GLY A 288 -5.02 8.97 8.72
N LYS A 289 -5.96 8.23 9.33
CA LYS A 289 -6.75 7.17 8.71
C LYS A 289 -7.71 7.67 7.61
N TRP A 290 -7.74 8.98 7.37
CA TRP A 290 -8.64 9.61 6.42
C TRP A 290 -8.15 9.56 4.99
N GLY A 291 -6.89 9.23 4.71
CA GLY A 291 -6.39 9.13 3.34
C GLY A 291 -5.47 7.95 3.11
N LEU A 292 -5.53 7.40 1.90
CA LEU A 292 -4.73 6.27 1.46
C LEU A 292 -3.23 6.47 1.69
N MET A 293 -2.69 7.64 1.32
CA MET A 293 -1.25 7.94 1.35
C MET A 293 -0.70 8.27 2.75
N ASP A 294 -1.36 7.78 3.79
CA ASP A 294 -0.99 7.86 5.20
C ASP A 294 -1.56 6.60 5.90
N GLN A 295 -2.01 6.68 7.15
CA GLN A 295 -2.49 5.52 7.91
C GLN A 295 -3.78 4.88 7.36
N GLY A 296 -4.41 5.47 6.33
CA GLY A 296 -5.65 4.96 5.75
C GLY A 296 -5.50 3.64 5.00
N SER A 297 -4.29 3.28 4.56
CA SER A 297 -4.02 1.97 3.98
C SER A 297 -4.29 0.81 4.94
N GLY A 298 -4.08 1.04 6.25
CA GLY A 298 -4.30 0.05 7.31
C GLY A 298 -5.75 -0.04 7.83
N ASN A 299 -6.69 0.70 7.25
CA ASN A 299 -8.09 0.65 7.71
C ASN A 299 -8.69 -0.76 7.58
N TYR A 300 -9.49 -1.15 8.57
CA TYR A 300 -10.04 -2.51 8.70
C TYR A 300 -8.98 -3.60 8.51
N SER A 301 -7.83 -3.44 9.17
CA SER A 301 -6.68 -4.34 9.05
C SER A 301 -6.21 -4.51 7.60
N GLY A 302 -6.18 -3.44 6.81
CA GLY A 302 -5.75 -3.48 5.41
C GLY A 302 -6.77 -4.07 4.43
N LEU A 303 -7.89 -4.60 4.91
CA LEU A 303 -8.94 -5.18 4.05
C LEU A 303 -9.76 -4.11 3.32
N ILE A 304 -9.92 -2.95 3.94
CA ILE A 304 -10.72 -1.86 3.38
C ILE A 304 -9.96 -0.55 3.52
N PRO A 305 -9.04 -0.27 2.57
CA PRO A 305 -8.22 0.93 2.61
C PRO A 305 -9.07 2.19 2.44
N ALA A 306 -8.70 3.27 3.11
CA ALA A 306 -9.33 4.56 2.94
C ALA A 306 -9.28 5.01 1.47
N GLN A 307 -10.27 5.77 1.02
CA GLN A 307 -10.14 6.48 -0.26
C GLN A 307 -9.00 7.51 -0.19
N PRO A 308 -8.31 7.83 -1.30
CA PRO A 308 -7.36 8.95 -1.33
C PRO A 308 -8.04 10.25 -0.91
N CYS A 309 -7.34 11.18 -0.26
CA CYS A 309 -7.94 12.43 0.23
C CYS A 309 -8.36 13.36 -0.92
N ALA A 310 -9.16 14.39 -0.65
CA ALA A 310 -9.58 15.37 -1.66
C ALA A 310 -8.41 15.89 -2.50
N TRP A 311 -7.28 16.20 -1.86
CA TRP A 311 -6.08 16.67 -2.55
C TRP A 311 -5.56 15.63 -3.55
N SER A 312 -5.40 14.36 -3.13
CA SER A 312 -4.94 13.29 -4.02
C SER A 312 -5.88 13.09 -5.21
N LYS A 313 -7.20 13.12 -5.00
CA LYS A 313 -8.18 12.94 -6.10
C LYS A 313 -8.15 14.08 -7.12
N VAL A 314 -7.99 15.31 -6.64
CA VAL A 314 -7.85 16.50 -7.51
C VAL A 314 -6.51 16.47 -8.23
N PHE A 315 -5.42 16.15 -7.53
CA PHE A 315 -4.08 16.02 -8.10
C PHE A 315 -4.04 14.98 -9.23
N MET A 316 -4.69 13.83 -9.05
CA MET A 316 -4.76 12.77 -10.07
C MET A 316 -5.75 13.08 -11.23
N GLY A 317 -6.44 14.23 -11.21
CA GLY A 317 -7.49 14.56 -12.19
C GLY A 317 -8.71 13.63 -12.09
N TRP A 318 -8.83 12.83 -11.03
CA TRP A 318 -9.97 11.95 -10.84
C TRP A 318 -11.23 12.73 -10.52
N GLU A 319 -11.09 13.91 -9.92
CA GLU A 319 -12.21 14.74 -9.52
C GLU A 319 -11.90 16.22 -9.73
N LYS A 320 -12.92 16.97 -10.18
CA LYS A 320 -12.80 18.41 -10.39
C LYS A 320 -13.47 19.12 -9.22
N PRO A 321 -12.75 19.94 -8.44
CA PRO A 321 -13.35 20.66 -7.33
C PRO A 321 -14.20 21.82 -7.85
N VAL A 322 -15.24 22.18 -7.10
CA VAL A 322 -16.01 23.40 -7.35
C VAL A 322 -15.37 24.54 -6.57
N GLU A 323 -14.88 25.56 -7.28
CA GLU A 323 -14.30 26.74 -6.65
C GLU A 323 -15.40 27.64 -6.06
N LEU A 324 -15.19 28.12 -4.84
CA LEU A 324 -16.11 28.98 -4.12
C LEU A 324 -15.37 30.17 -3.51
N PRO A 325 -15.93 31.40 -3.58
CA PRO A 325 -15.34 32.53 -2.89
C PRO A 325 -15.46 32.36 -1.36
N PRO A 326 -14.50 32.90 -0.58
CA PRO A 326 -14.61 32.95 0.88
C PRO A 326 -15.94 33.56 1.35
N GLY A 327 -16.52 33.01 2.42
CA GLY A 327 -17.80 33.46 2.98
C GLY A 327 -19.05 32.81 2.36
N THR A 328 -18.90 31.96 1.33
CA THR A 328 -20.02 31.24 0.72
C THR A 328 -20.58 30.17 1.65
N ARG A 329 -21.91 30.12 1.83
CA ARG A 329 -22.59 29.02 2.53
C ARG A 329 -22.93 27.92 1.54
N VAL A 330 -22.40 26.72 1.76
CA VAL A 330 -22.69 25.54 0.91
C VAL A 330 -23.04 24.33 1.75
N ARG A 331 -23.79 23.41 1.13
CA ARG A 331 -23.99 22.05 1.66
C ARG A 331 -22.91 21.16 1.07
N VAL A 332 -22.15 20.49 1.93
CA VAL A 332 -21.12 19.54 1.49
C VAL A 332 -21.71 18.14 1.52
N ALA A 333 -21.95 17.60 0.31
CA ALA A 333 -22.44 16.25 0.15
C ALA A 333 -21.40 15.23 0.62
N ALA A 334 -21.85 14.09 1.13
CA ALA A 334 -20.95 12.96 1.34
C ALA A 334 -20.34 12.53 -0.01
N SER A 335 -19.15 11.95 0.02
CA SER A 335 -18.40 11.53 -1.18
C SER A 335 -19.16 10.60 -2.14
N ARG A 336 -20.20 9.90 -1.66
CA ARG A 336 -21.07 9.00 -2.43
C ARG A 336 -22.40 9.61 -2.88
N ALA A 337 -22.69 10.86 -2.54
CA ALA A 337 -23.93 11.51 -2.92
C ALA A 337 -23.94 11.87 -4.42
N VAL A 338 -25.06 11.64 -5.09
CA VAL A 338 -25.22 11.85 -6.54
C VAL A 338 -25.65 13.30 -6.87
N SER A 339 -26.25 14.00 -5.91
CA SER A 339 -27.01 15.23 -6.16
C SER A 339 -26.28 16.54 -5.83
N ALA A 340 -25.01 16.48 -5.41
CA ALA A 340 -24.25 17.69 -5.08
C ALA A 340 -22.73 17.49 -5.25
N PRO A 341 -21.98 18.57 -5.57
CA PRO A 341 -20.53 18.54 -5.54
C PRO A 341 -20.04 18.16 -4.15
N TYR A 342 -18.99 17.35 -4.12
CA TYR A 342 -18.50 16.70 -2.92
C TYR A 342 -17.06 17.09 -2.58
N ILE A 343 -16.39 17.82 -3.49
CA ILE A 343 -15.15 18.56 -3.20
C ILE A 343 -15.35 20.03 -3.57
N TYR A 344 -15.11 20.91 -2.60
CA TYR A 344 -15.03 22.35 -2.80
C TYR A 344 -13.60 22.83 -2.65
N LYS A 345 -13.21 23.82 -3.46
CA LYS A 345 -11.94 24.52 -3.34
C LYS A 345 -12.21 25.98 -2.95
N ILE A 346 -11.61 26.42 -1.84
CA ILE A 346 -11.72 27.81 -1.37
C ILE A 346 -10.33 28.44 -1.51
N PRO A 347 -10.09 29.28 -2.52
CA PRO A 347 -8.81 29.96 -2.68
C PRO A 347 -8.60 30.98 -1.55
N ILE A 348 -7.39 31.00 -1.01
CA ILE A 348 -6.90 32.04 -0.09
C ILE A 348 -6.13 33.08 -0.91
N ASN A 349 -5.23 32.61 -1.79
CA ASN A 349 -4.49 33.39 -2.77
C ASN A 349 -4.13 32.50 -3.98
N SER A 350 -3.22 32.96 -4.84
CA SER A 350 -2.80 32.23 -6.06
C SER A 350 -2.05 30.91 -5.78
N HIS A 351 -1.56 30.69 -4.56
CA HIS A 351 -0.75 29.55 -4.17
C HIS A 351 -1.37 28.70 -3.06
N GLU A 352 -2.30 29.26 -2.27
CA GLU A 352 -2.90 28.60 -1.12
C GLU A 352 -4.41 28.49 -1.25
N TYR A 353 -4.95 27.33 -0.88
CA TYR A 353 -6.37 27.05 -0.90
C TYR A 353 -6.72 25.96 0.10
N PHE A 354 -8.00 25.90 0.50
CA PHE A 354 -8.56 24.76 1.20
C PHE A 354 -9.29 23.85 0.22
N LEU A 355 -9.19 22.53 0.44
CA LEU A 355 -10.10 21.55 -0.13
C LEU A 355 -11.00 21.02 0.99
N ILE A 356 -12.31 21.04 0.74
CA ILE A 356 -13.32 20.58 1.69
C ILE A 356 -14.05 19.41 1.05
N GLU A 357 -14.01 18.28 1.74
CA GLU A 357 -14.82 17.10 1.45
C GLU A 357 -15.49 16.61 2.73
N ASN A 358 -16.66 15.98 2.59
CA ASN A 358 -17.37 15.39 3.71
C ASN A 358 -17.27 13.85 3.63
N ARG A 359 -16.55 13.26 4.57
CA ARG A 359 -16.37 11.80 4.70
C ARG A 359 -17.24 11.29 5.84
N ILE A 360 -18.45 10.87 5.51
CA ILE A 360 -19.37 10.24 6.47
C ILE A 360 -19.10 8.74 6.49
N HIS A 361 -18.83 8.23 7.69
CA HIS A 361 -18.48 6.83 7.98
C HIS A 361 -19.63 5.85 7.66
N ASP A 362 -20.87 6.25 7.95
CA ASP A 362 -22.09 5.49 7.63
C ASP A 362 -23.10 6.45 7.00
N PHE A 363 -23.06 6.57 5.68
CA PHE A 363 -23.91 7.52 4.94
C PHE A 363 -25.38 7.07 4.86
N ASN A 364 -25.65 5.76 4.89
CA ASN A 364 -26.97 5.18 4.73
C ASN A 364 -27.62 4.72 6.05
N GLY A 365 -26.90 4.81 7.17
CA GLY A 365 -27.42 4.48 8.50
C GLY A 365 -27.69 2.99 8.70
N ASP A 366 -27.02 2.11 7.93
CA ASP A 366 -27.24 0.67 8.00
C ASP A 366 -26.36 -0.03 9.05
N GLY A 367 -25.53 0.74 9.76
CA GLY A 367 -24.59 0.22 10.76
C GLY A 367 -23.36 -0.45 10.15
N MET A 368 -23.25 -0.52 8.82
CA MET A 368 -22.05 -0.95 8.10
C MET A 368 -21.25 0.27 7.69
N ALA A 369 -20.36 0.68 8.58
CA ALA A 369 -19.53 1.82 8.35
C ALA A 369 -18.23 1.46 7.62
N ILE A 370 -17.76 2.31 6.71
CA ILE A 370 -16.53 2.12 5.92
C ILE A 370 -15.60 3.32 6.05
#